data_AF-A0A292SI83-F1
#
_entry.id   AF-A0A292SI83-F1
#
_cell.length_a   1.000
_cell.length_b   1.000
_cell.length_c   1.000
_cell.angle_alpha   90.00
_cell.angle_beta   90.00
_cell.angle_gamma   90.00
#
_symmetry.space_group_name_H-M   'P 1'
#
loop_
_entity.id
_entity.type
_entity.pdbx_description
1 polymer ?
#
loop_
_entity_poly.entity_id
_entity_poly.type
_entity_poly.pdbx_seq_one_letter_code
_entity_poly.pdbx_strand_id
1 'polypeptide(L)'
;MQSDCSEQKLCEFIKSLGFSDFSISLIKTAFTHSSFTKEHELSYFECYERLEFLGDAVLKMAVTDYLFEHYPEAHEGELTKIRSIVVSDEILHKVAQQLGIEDFIKVSSAEEKRGGRKLEPIQA
;
A
#
# COMPACT_ATOMS: atom_id res chain seq x y z
N MET A 1 12.75 14.74 -19.85
CA MET A 1 13.84 13.73 -19.78
C MET A 1 14.05 13.13 -18.39
N GLN A 2 13.75 13.81 -17.27
CA GLN A 2 13.85 13.22 -15.92
C GLN A 2 12.63 12.35 -15.52
N SER A 3 11.46 12.56 -16.12
CA SER A 3 10.21 11.82 -15.81
C SER A 3 10.21 10.37 -16.28
N ASP A 4 11.06 10.00 -17.24
CA ASP A 4 11.04 8.69 -17.92
C ASP A 4 11.84 7.63 -17.13
N CYS A 5 12.88 8.06 -16.41
CA CYS A 5 13.77 7.17 -15.66
C CYS A 5 13.15 6.69 -14.32
N SER A 6 12.32 7.49 -13.68
CA SER A 6 11.64 7.10 -12.44
C SER A 6 10.52 6.09 -12.68
N GLU A 7 9.78 6.23 -13.78
CA GLU A 7 8.71 5.30 -14.16
C GLU A 7 9.24 3.94 -14.58
N GLN A 8 10.38 3.90 -15.29
CA GLN A 8 11.07 2.65 -15.64
C GLN A 8 11.49 1.86 -14.40
N LYS A 9 12.13 2.53 -13.43
CA LYS A 9 12.55 1.89 -12.16
C LYS A 9 11.38 1.32 -11.37
N LEU A 10 10.26 2.05 -11.31
CA LEU A 10 9.04 1.57 -10.65
C LEU A 10 8.48 0.33 -11.35
N CYS A 11 8.45 0.32 -12.68
CA CYS A 11 7.99 -0.85 -13.43
C CYS A 11 8.92 -2.06 -13.24
N GLU A 12 10.24 -1.86 -13.20
CA GLU A 12 11.21 -2.91 -12.90
C GLU A 12 11.04 -3.47 -11.48
N PHE A 13 10.82 -2.59 -10.50
CA PHE A 13 10.53 -2.97 -9.13
C PHE A 13 9.26 -3.83 -9.04
N ILE A 14 8.17 -3.42 -9.66
CA ILE A 14 6.91 -4.18 -9.66
C ILE A 14 7.07 -5.55 -10.34
N LYS A 15 7.85 -5.62 -11.42
CA LYS A 15 8.21 -6.91 -12.05
C LYS A 15 9.04 -7.80 -11.12
N SER A 16 9.95 -7.22 -10.34
CA SER A 16 10.76 -7.97 -9.37
C SER A 16 9.93 -8.59 -8.25
N LEU A 17 8.76 -8.00 -7.94
CA LEU A 17 7.76 -8.54 -7.02
C LEU A 17 6.89 -9.65 -7.65
N GLY A 18 7.10 -9.98 -8.92
CA GLY A 18 6.36 -11.01 -9.64
C GLY A 18 5.11 -10.52 -10.38
N PHE A 19 4.91 -9.19 -10.49
CA PHE A 19 3.75 -8.62 -11.17
C PHE A 19 4.12 -8.04 -12.54
N SER A 20 3.57 -8.58 -13.63
CA SER A 20 3.86 -8.13 -15.01
C SER A 20 2.67 -7.49 -15.74
N ASP A 21 1.44 -7.68 -15.26
CA ASP A 21 0.24 -7.47 -16.08
C ASP A 21 -0.53 -6.19 -15.73
N PHE A 22 0.02 -5.35 -14.86
CA PHE A 22 -0.62 -4.09 -14.46
C PHE A 22 -0.33 -2.96 -15.44
N SER A 23 -1.33 -2.11 -15.69
CA SER A 23 -1.13 -0.90 -16.47
C SER A 23 -0.25 0.10 -15.70
N ILE A 24 0.57 0.86 -16.43
CA ILE A 24 1.45 1.88 -15.83
C ILE A 24 0.63 2.94 -15.08
N SER A 25 -0.57 3.29 -15.59
CA SER A 25 -1.46 4.22 -14.90
C SER A 25 -1.88 3.70 -13.53
N LEU A 26 -2.25 2.42 -13.43
CA LEU A 26 -2.62 1.79 -12.16
C LEU A 26 -1.45 1.79 -11.17
N ILE A 27 -0.25 1.42 -11.63
CA ILE A 27 0.96 1.45 -10.80
C ILE A 27 1.24 2.87 -10.30
N LYS A 28 1.14 3.88 -11.16
CA LYS A 28 1.34 5.28 -10.76
C LYS A 28 0.34 5.73 -9.71
N THR A 29 -0.94 5.40 -9.90
CA THR A 29 -2.00 5.72 -8.92
C THR A 29 -1.72 5.04 -7.58
N ALA A 30 -1.33 3.77 -7.58
CA ALA A 30 -1.03 2.99 -6.36
C ALA A 30 0.16 3.57 -5.56
N PHE A 31 1.10 4.24 -6.21
CA PHE A 31 2.28 4.84 -5.58
C PHE A 31 2.17 6.37 -5.42
N THR A 32 0.97 6.95 -5.51
CA THR A 32 0.76 8.39 -5.34
C THR A 32 -0.10 8.67 -4.11
N HIS A 33 0.46 9.38 -3.13
CA HIS A 33 -0.22 9.81 -1.92
C HIS A 33 -1.14 11.02 -2.21
N SER A 34 -2.24 11.16 -1.46
CA SER A 34 -3.19 12.25 -1.67
C SER A 34 -2.62 13.65 -1.37
N SER A 35 -1.53 13.74 -0.60
CA SER A 35 -0.78 15.01 -0.45
C SER A 35 -0.13 15.46 -1.76
N PHE A 36 0.37 14.52 -2.57
CA PHE A 36 0.98 14.83 -3.87
C PHE A 36 -0.06 15.36 -4.85
N THR A 37 -1.24 14.74 -4.93
CA THR A 37 -2.31 15.24 -5.79
C THR A 37 -2.81 16.61 -5.36
N LYS A 38 -2.89 16.87 -4.05
CA LYS A 38 -3.24 18.20 -3.50
C LYS A 38 -2.21 19.28 -3.83
N GLU A 39 -0.90 18.99 -3.72
CA GLU A 39 0.17 19.94 -4.02
C GLU A 39 0.23 20.31 -5.52
N HIS A 40 -0.10 19.36 -6.40
CA HIS A 40 -0.01 19.53 -7.86
C HIS A 40 -1.35 19.79 -8.56
N GLU A 41 -2.43 20.05 -7.82
CA GLU A 41 -3.78 20.30 -8.36
C GLU A 41 -4.27 19.18 -9.30
N LEU A 42 -3.92 17.93 -8.99
CA LEU A 42 -4.31 16.74 -9.76
C LEU A 42 -5.69 16.24 -9.34
N SER A 43 -6.25 15.33 -10.13
CA SER A 43 -7.53 14.70 -9.80
C SER A 43 -7.43 13.89 -8.50
N TYR A 44 -8.50 13.90 -7.70
CA TYR A 44 -8.63 13.04 -6.53
C TYR A 44 -8.45 11.54 -6.88
N PHE A 45 -8.80 11.15 -8.11
CA PHE A 45 -8.68 9.77 -8.58
C PHE A 45 -7.25 9.35 -8.98
N GLU A 46 -6.28 10.26 -8.91
CA GLU A 46 -4.87 10.00 -9.24
C GLU A 46 -4.02 9.65 -8.00
N CYS A 47 -4.65 9.25 -6.90
CA CYS A 47 -3.99 8.75 -5.69
C CYS A 47 -4.53 7.39 -5.26
N TYR A 48 -3.83 6.73 -4.34
CA TYR A 48 -4.11 5.33 -3.98
C TYR A 48 -5.36 5.12 -3.12
N GLU A 49 -6.02 6.16 -2.58
CA GLU A 49 -7.05 6.02 -1.52
C GLU A 49 -8.20 5.06 -1.91
N ARG A 50 -8.62 5.02 -3.19
CA ARG A 50 -9.63 4.06 -3.66
C ARG A 50 -9.09 2.63 -3.80
N LEU A 51 -7.81 2.50 -4.15
CA LEU A 51 -7.14 1.20 -4.23
C LEU A 51 -6.88 0.64 -2.84
N GLU A 52 -6.56 1.50 -1.87
CA GLU A 52 -6.45 1.16 -0.46
C GLU A 52 -7.77 0.62 0.09
N PHE A 53 -8.89 1.32 -0.17
CA PHE A 53 -10.23 0.84 0.21
C PHE A 53 -10.53 -0.57 -0.33
N LEU A 54 -10.20 -0.83 -1.60
CA LEU A 54 -10.38 -2.16 -2.21
C LEU A 54 -9.40 -3.18 -1.63
N GLY A 55 -8.13 -2.80 -1.48
CA GLY A 55 -7.05 -3.65 -1.02
C GLY A 55 -7.25 -4.11 0.42
N ASP A 56 -7.76 -3.25 1.29
CA ASP A 56 -8.11 -3.59 2.68
C ASP A 56 -9.17 -4.69 2.74
N ALA A 57 -10.22 -4.60 1.93
CA ALA A 57 -11.25 -5.63 1.86
C ALA A 57 -10.70 -6.97 1.34
N VAL A 58 -9.88 -6.92 0.27
CA VAL A 58 -9.24 -8.12 -0.31
C VAL A 58 -8.29 -8.78 0.69
N LEU A 59 -7.45 -7.99 1.36
CA LEU A 59 -6.50 -8.48 2.36
C LEU A 59 -7.23 -9.11 3.55
N LYS A 60 -8.26 -8.44 4.09
CA LYS A 60 -9.07 -8.97 5.19
C LYS A 60 -9.73 -10.29 4.81
N MET A 61 -10.25 -10.41 3.58
CA MET A 61 -10.84 -11.65 3.08
C MET A 61 -9.79 -12.77 2.99
N ALA A 62 -8.65 -12.53 2.35
CA ALA A 62 -7.60 -13.52 2.18
C ALA A 62 -7.05 -14.02 3.53
N VAL A 63 -6.84 -13.11 4.49
CA VAL A 63 -6.40 -13.49 5.85
C VAL A 63 -7.50 -14.25 6.58
N THR A 64 -8.77 -13.86 6.42
CA THR A 64 -9.90 -14.58 7.04
C THR A 64 -9.98 -16.01 6.52
N ASP A 65 -9.88 -16.19 5.20
CA ASP A 65 -9.89 -17.50 4.55
C ASP A 65 -8.76 -18.39 5.05
N TYR A 66 -7.53 -17.86 5.05
CA TYR A 66 -6.36 -18.57 5.59
C TYR A 66 -6.55 -18.99 7.05
N LEU A 67 -7.03 -18.07 7.91
CA LEU A 67 -7.22 -18.36 9.33
C LEU A 67 -8.32 -19.39 9.57
N PHE A 68 -9.41 -19.33 8.80
CA PHE A 68 -10.51 -20.28 8.88
C PHE A 68 -10.06 -21.71 8.52
N GLU A 69 -9.25 -21.86 7.47
CA GLU A 69 -8.76 -23.18 7.05
C GLU A 69 -7.68 -23.75 7.98
N HIS A 70 -6.80 -22.91 8.53
CA HIS A 70 -5.61 -23.35 9.26
C HIS A 70 -5.80 -23.43 10.77
N TYR A 71 -6.87 -22.82 11.32
CA TYR A 71 -7.17 -22.84 12.75
C TYR A 71 -8.63 -23.26 13.01
N PRO A 72 -9.03 -24.49 12.62
CA PRO A 72 -10.43 -24.94 12.69
C PRO A 72 -11.01 -25.05 14.11
N GLU A 73 -10.16 -25.19 15.12
CA GLU A 73 -10.56 -25.28 16.53
C GLU A 73 -10.67 -23.90 17.21
N ALA A 74 -10.23 -22.83 16.55
CA ALA A 74 -10.31 -21.48 17.10
C ALA A 74 -11.72 -20.91 16.93
N HIS A 75 -12.22 -20.22 17.95
CA HIS A 75 -13.53 -19.59 17.89
C HIS A 75 -13.47 -18.22 17.19
N GLU A 76 -14.63 -17.70 16.77
CA GLU A 76 -14.72 -16.44 16.01
C GLU A 76 -13.94 -15.29 16.64
N GLY A 77 -14.02 -15.12 17.97
CA GLY A 77 -13.29 -14.06 18.68
C GLY A 77 -11.77 -14.19 18.60
N GLU A 78 -11.22 -15.41 18.63
CA GLU A 78 -9.79 -15.65 18.44
C GLU A 78 -9.36 -15.33 17.02
N LEU A 79 -10.11 -15.82 16.03
CA LEU A 79 -9.85 -15.57 14.61
C LEU A 79 -9.89 -14.07 14.30
N THR A 80 -10.90 -13.36 14.81
CA THR A 80 -11.03 -11.90 14.68
C THR A 80 -9.85 -11.18 15.34
N LYS A 81 -9.41 -11.60 16.53
CA LYS A 81 -8.25 -11.01 17.21
C LYS A 81 -6.96 -11.22 16.41
N ILE A 82 -6.71 -12.44 15.92
CA ILE A 82 -5.51 -12.74 15.12
C ILE A 82 -5.53 -11.92 13.83
N ARG A 83 -6.66 -11.92 13.10
CA ARG A 83 -6.82 -11.13 11.88
C ARG A 83 -6.48 -9.67 12.11
N SER A 84 -7.05 -9.04 13.15
CA SER A 84 -6.82 -7.62 13.47
C SER A 84 -5.35 -7.31 13.75
N ILE A 85 -4.58 -8.25 14.29
CA ILE A 85 -3.12 -8.08 14.49
C ILE A 85 -2.39 -8.22 13.14
N VAL A 86 -2.69 -9.26 12.37
CA VAL A 86 -2.00 -9.57 11.11
C VAL A 86 -2.19 -8.47 10.06
N VAL A 87 -3.38 -7.87 10.00
CA VAL A 87 -3.70 -6.79 9.05
C VAL A 87 -3.56 -5.39 9.66
N SER A 88 -2.94 -5.28 10.84
CA SER A 88 -2.73 -3.98 11.49
C SER A 88 -1.72 -3.11 10.73
N ASP A 89 -1.89 -1.79 10.84
CA ASP A 89 -0.99 -0.81 10.24
C ASP A 89 0.48 -1.05 10.64
N GLU A 90 0.73 -1.47 11.88
CA GLU A 90 2.09 -1.76 12.35
C GLU A 90 2.74 -2.93 11.57
N ILE A 91 1.99 -4.02 11.35
CA ILE A 91 2.49 -5.17 10.60
C ILE A 91 2.61 -4.84 9.11
N LEU A 92 1.61 -4.17 8.54
CA LEU A 92 1.64 -3.79 7.13
C LEU A 92 2.75 -2.78 6.82
N HIS A 93 3.03 -1.86 7.74
CA HIS A 93 4.17 -0.96 7.66
C HIS A 93 5.50 -1.72 7.64
N LYS A 94 5.69 -2.70 8.53
CA LYS A 94 6.89 -3.56 8.53
C LYS A 94 7.05 -4.34 7.23
N VAL A 95 5.96 -4.88 6.68
CA VAL A 95 5.96 -5.57 5.39
C VAL A 95 6.34 -4.60 4.26
N ALA A 96 5.77 -3.39 4.25
CA ALA A 96 6.10 -2.35 3.28
C ALA A 96 7.59 -1.99 3.30
N GLN A 97 8.19 -1.85 4.49
CA GLN A 97 9.63 -1.61 4.65
C GLN A 97 10.48 -2.77 4.12
N GLN A 98 10.09 -4.01 4.42
CA GLN A 98 10.81 -5.20 3.93
C GLN A 98 10.77 -5.31 2.41
N LEU A 99 9.67 -4.88 1.79
CA LEU A 99 9.52 -4.85 0.33
C LEU A 99 10.23 -3.65 -0.32
N GLY A 100 10.60 -2.62 0.46
CA GLY A 100 11.23 -1.40 -0.07
C GLY A 100 10.29 -0.53 -0.92
N ILE A 101 8.98 -0.58 -0.67
CA ILE A 101 8.00 0.18 -1.49
C ILE A 101 8.05 1.70 -1.22
N GLU A 102 8.56 2.10 -0.04
CA GLU A 102 8.59 3.48 0.45
C GLU A 102 9.36 4.43 -0.47
N ASP A 103 10.42 3.95 -1.11
CA ASP A 103 11.27 4.74 -2.02
C ASP A 103 10.54 5.19 -3.29
N PHE A 104 9.44 4.52 -3.62
CA PHE A 104 8.68 4.77 -4.84
C PHE A 104 7.42 5.62 -4.61
N ILE A 105 7.06 5.90 -3.36
CA ILE A 105 5.85 6.67 -3.03
C ILE A 105 6.06 8.15 -3.30
N LYS A 106 5.19 8.71 -4.14
CA LYS A 106 5.11 10.15 -4.39
C LYS A 106 4.29 10.80 -3.29
N VAL A 107 4.96 11.63 -2.51
CA VAL A 107 4.37 12.49 -1.49
C VAL A 107 4.69 13.95 -1.82
N SER A 108 3.91 14.88 -1.29
CA SER A 108 4.18 16.31 -1.44
C SER A 108 5.51 16.72 -0.80
N SER A 109 6.08 17.84 -1.26
CA SER A 109 7.35 18.36 -0.72
C SER A 109 7.27 18.69 0.77
N ALA A 110 6.08 19.09 1.23
CA ALA A 110 5.79 19.34 2.64
C ALA A 110 5.71 18.05 3.46
N GLU A 111 5.13 17.00 2.88
CA GLU A 111 4.93 15.69 3.50
C GLU A 111 6.25 14.90 3.59
N GLU A 112 7.11 15.01 2.57
CA GLU A 112 8.44 14.43 2.57
C GLU A 112 9.29 14.94 3.75
N LYS A 113 9.25 16.25 4.03
CA LYS A 113 9.96 16.88 5.14
C LYS A 113 9.46 16.44 6.52
N ARG A 114 8.22 15.96 6.60
CA ARG A 114 7.60 15.42 7.81
C ARG A 114 7.85 13.92 7.97
N GLY A 115 8.56 13.30 7.03
CA GLY A 115 8.80 11.86 7.04
C GLY A 115 7.66 11.05 6.46
N GLY A 116 6.70 11.64 5.76
CA GLY A 116 5.53 10.92 5.24
C GLY A 116 5.84 9.87 4.15
N ARG A 117 7.07 9.80 3.63
CA ARG A 117 7.53 8.62 2.87
C ARG A 117 7.66 7.36 3.72
N LYS A 118 7.91 7.53 5.02
CA LYS A 118 8.08 6.43 5.97
C LYS A 118 6.77 5.79 6.38
N LEU A 119 5.64 6.07 5.71
CA LEU A 119 4.35 5.43 5.99
C LEU A 119 4.07 5.33 7.49
N GLU A 120 4.40 6.37 8.27
CA GLU A 120 4.15 6.33 9.70
C GLU A 120 2.64 6.17 9.90
N PRO A 121 2.19 5.29 10.81
CA PRO A 121 0.78 5.06 11.01
C PRO A 121 0.10 6.40 11.26
N ILE A 122 -0.88 6.73 10.42
CA ILE A 122 -1.69 7.92 10.64
C ILE A 122 -2.43 7.66 11.95
N GLN A 123 -1.96 8.25 13.05
CA GLN A 123 -2.72 8.29 14.29
C GLN A 123 -3.94 9.17 14.02
N ALA A 124 -5.05 8.54 13.69
CA ALA A 124 -6.38 9.11 13.83
C ALA A 124 -6.83 9.04 15.29
#